data_AF-A0AAU6AEH8-F1
#
_entry.id   AF-A0AAU6AEH8-F1
#
_cell.length_a   1.000
_cell.length_b   1.000
_cell.length_c   1.000
_cell.angle_alpha   90.00
_cell.angle_beta   90.00
_cell.angle_gamma   90.00
#
_symmetry.space_group_name_H-M   'P 1'
#
loop_
_entity.id
_entity.type
_entity.pdbx_description
1 polymer ?
#
loop_
_entity_poly.entity_id
_entity_poly.type
_entity_poly.pdbx_seq_one_letter_code
_entity_poly.pdbx_strand_id
1 'polypeptide(L)'
;MTATRRCALTAVPFGIATAAYIGIFLASYDRLPGRIATHFSGDGGADGFTSRTAALWFGGGLLLGLGLLFTVLTLVSKESSGSRLTAAVGAGTAVTLGYPLILTVLVNRDVQDPADVQLPMWHVAVLLLAGVATGALAWWLMSAGPRPAPAPPTPSLPLAEGEAAVWSRTMISRALLLPAGAVTLSGLFVVAFGPWQAGLLSLVLGMTCAPFAGVRVTVDRRGLTVASTVLPRPRLALPLGSIVSASSIQVNAMGDFGGWGYRIRPNRRGVVLRSGEALSVRTVGKREYVVTVDDSTTAAALLNGLVNRRVERE
;
A
#
# COMPACT_ATOMS: atom_id res chain seq x y z
N MET A 1 -0.18 -16.94 14.15
CA MET A 1 -0.23 -17.79 12.93
C MET A 1 1.16 -17.74 12.28
N THR A 2 1.81 -18.87 12.02
CA THR A 2 3.23 -18.88 11.59
C THR A 2 3.46 -18.04 10.33
N ALA A 3 4.65 -17.45 10.18
CA ALA A 3 5.04 -16.69 8.98
C ALA A 3 4.84 -17.53 7.70
N THR A 4 5.20 -18.81 7.76
CA THR A 4 5.02 -19.79 6.67
C THR A 4 3.59 -19.89 6.18
N ARG A 5 2.60 -19.98 7.08
CA ARG A 5 1.18 -20.09 6.70
C ARG A 5 0.65 -18.81 6.04
N ARG A 6 1.18 -17.64 6.43
CA ARG A 6 0.81 -16.35 5.82
C ARG A 6 1.39 -16.18 4.43
N CYS A 7 2.66 -16.52 4.27
CA CYS A 7 3.31 -16.49 2.96
C CYS A 7 2.69 -17.51 2.00
N ALA A 8 2.27 -18.68 2.49
CA ALA A 8 1.55 -19.64 1.68
C ALA A 8 0.23 -19.05 1.13
N LEU A 9 -0.50 -18.25 1.92
CA LEU A 9 -1.75 -17.63 1.47
C LEU A 9 -1.57 -16.60 0.34
N THR A 10 -0.36 -16.06 0.14
CA THR A 10 -0.05 -15.21 -1.03
C THR A 10 0.66 -15.98 -2.14
N ALA A 11 1.66 -16.78 -1.78
CA ALA A 11 2.52 -17.47 -2.74
C ALA A 11 1.77 -18.59 -3.48
N VAL A 12 0.91 -19.34 -2.79
CA VAL A 12 0.21 -20.48 -3.39
C VAL A 12 -0.78 -20.04 -4.47
N PRO A 13 -1.68 -19.05 -4.26
CA PRO A 13 -2.55 -18.58 -5.33
C PRO A 13 -1.80 -18.10 -6.58
N PHE A 14 -0.72 -17.33 -6.42
CA PHE A 14 0.11 -16.89 -7.54
C PHE A 14 0.89 -18.04 -8.19
N GLY A 15 1.39 -19.00 -7.40
CA GLY A 15 2.07 -20.19 -7.92
C GLY A 15 1.14 -21.06 -8.75
N ILE A 16 -0.09 -21.28 -8.27
CA ILE A 16 -1.14 -22.01 -9.01
C ILE A 16 -1.50 -21.26 -10.29
N ALA A 17 -1.78 -19.94 -10.21
CA ALA A 17 -2.10 -19.13 -11.38
C ALA A 17 -0.98 -19.15 -12.43
N THR A 18 0.28 -19.02 -11.99
CA THR A 18 1.45 -19.07 -12.86
C THR A 18 1.61 -20.44 -13.51
N ALA A 19 1.55 -21.52 -12.73
CA ALA A 19 1.71 -22.87 -13.24
C ALA A 19 0.58 -23.24 -14.21
N ALA A 20 -0.67 -22.87 -13.88
CA ALA A 20 -1.82 -23.07 -14.75
C ALA A 20 -1.67 -22.27 -16.05
N TYR A 21 -1.32 -20.98 -15.97
CA TYR A 21 -1.11 -20.13 -17.14
C TYR A 21 -0.01 -20.69 -18.05
N ILE A 22 1.19 -20.90 -17.52
CA ILE A 22 2.33 -21.41 -18.31
C ILE A 22 2.02 -22.81 -18.85
N GLY A 23 1.47 -23.70 -18.03
CA GLY A 23 1.13 -25.07 -18.45
C GLY A 23 0.10 -25.11 -19.57
N ILE A 24 -1.00 -24.34 -19.45
CA ILE A 24 -2.05 -24.25 -20.47
C ILE A 24 -1.51 -23.58 -21.74
N PHE A 25 -0.67 -22.56 -21.59
CA PHE A 25 -0.02 -21.89 -22.72
C PHE A 25 0.88 -22.85 -23.50
N LEU A 26 1.78 -23.56 -22.82
CA LEU A 26 2.70 -24.51 -23.44
C LEU A 26 1.95 -25.68 -24.08
N ALA A 27 0.91 -26.21 -23.42
CA ALA A 27 0.05 -27.27 -23.98
C ALA A 27 -0.78 -26.81 -25.20
N SER A 28 -0.94 -25.50 -25.39
CA SER A 28 -1.66 -24.90 -26.51
C SER A 28 -0.72 -24.26 -27.54
N TYR A 29 0.59 -24.25 -27.30
CA TYR A 29 1.54 -23.37 -28.00
C TYR A 29 1.51 -23.52 -29.52
N ASP A 30 1.51 -24.77 -30.00
CA ASP A 30 1.47 -25.09 -31.44
C ASP A 30 0.10 -24.85 -32.08
N ARG A 31 -0.94 -24.72 -31.25
CA ARG A 31 -2.34 -24.46 -31.65
C ARG A 31 -2.70 -22.97 -31.54
N LEU A 32 -1.74 -22.11 -31.17
CA LEU A 32 -1.92 -20.67 -31.11
C LEU A 32 -1.35 -20.01 -32.36
N PRO A 33 -2.06 -19.03 -32.96
CA PRO A 33 -1.52 -18.21 -34.03
C PRO A 33 -0.26 -17.45 -33.57
N GLY A 34 0.58 -17.02 -34.52
CA GLY A 34 1.84 -16.33 -34.22
C GLY A 34 1.64 -15.03 -33.41
N ARG A 35 0.50 -14.38 -33.60
CA ARG A 35 -0.04 -13.31 -32.77
C ARG A 35 -1.36 -13.76 -32.18
N ILE A 36 -1.67 -13.30 -30.97
CA ILE A 36 -2.93 -13.60 -30.28
C ILE A 36 -3.62 -12.30 -29.88
N ALA A 37 -4.95 -12.31 -29.83
CA ALA A 37 -5.75 -11.24 -29.25
C ALA A 37 -5.46 -11.16 -27.75
N THR A 38 -5.09 -9.98 -27.28
CA THR A 38 -4.75 -9.71 -25.86
C THR A 38 -5.52 -8.53 -25.27
N HIS A 39 -6.23 -7.78 -26.11
CA HIS A 39 -7.12 -6.71 -25.71
C HIS A 39 -8.45 -6.88 -26.43
N PHE A 40 -9.52 -6.51 -25.73
CA PHE A 40 -10.89 -6.66 -26.20
C PHE A 40 -11.65 -5.35 -25.92
N SER A 41 -12.43 -4.90 -26.90
CA SER A 41 -13.28 -3.71 -26.80
C SER A 41 -14.50 -3.97 -25.91
N GLY A 42 -15.26 -2.91 -25.60
CA GLY A 42 -16.42 -2.98 -24.69
C GLY A 42 -17.59 -3.84 -25.20
N ASP A 43 -17.60 -4.21 -26.46
CA ASP A 43 -18.53 -5.16 -27.09
C ASP A 43 -18.00 -6.61 -27.08
N GLY A 44 -16.75 -6.82 -26.65
CA GLY A 44 -16.09 -8.12 -26.56
C GLY A 44 -15.24 -8.51 -27.78
N GLY A 45 -15.19 -7.67 -28.82
CA GLY A 45 -14.37 -7.93 -30.00
C GLY A 45 -12.87 -7.73 -29.75
N ALA A 46 -12.01 -8.48 -30.44
CA ALA A 46 -10.57 -8.29 -30.36
C ALA A 46 -10.12 -7.03 -31.13
N ASP A 47 -9.45 -6.10 -30.44
CA ASP A 47 -8.97 -4.83 -30.99
C ASP A 47 -7.47 -4.55 -30.69
N GLY A 48 -6.80 -5.46 -29.96
CA GLY A 48 -5.36 -5.37 -29.71
C GLY A 48 -4.68 -6.73 -29.60
N PHE A 49 -3.50 -6.85 -30.20
CA PHE A 49 -2.84 -8.13 -30.44
C PHE A 49 -1.34 -8.08 -30.16
N THR A 50 -0.81 -9.14 -29.57
CA THR A 50 0.62 -9.28 -29.27
C THR A 50 1.16 -10.62 -29.78
N SER A 51 2.48 -10.78 -29.90
CA SER A 51 3.05 -12.09 -30.30
C SER A 51 2.81 -13.14 -29.21
N ARG A 52 2.60 -14.41 -29.60
CA ARG A 52 2.39 -15.50 -28.61
C ARG A 52 3.56 -15.63 -27.63
N THR A 53 4.79 -15.37 -28.07
CA THR A 53 5.99 -15.40 -27.22
C THR A 53 6.02 -14.24 -26.23
N ALA A 54 5.68 -13.02 -26.67
CA ALA A 54 5.61 -11.86 -25.78
C ALA A 54 4.51 -12.04 -24.74
N ALA A 55 3.34 -12.58 -25.14
CA ALA A 55 2.24 -12.87 -24.22
C ALA A 55 2.68 -13.84 -23.12
N LEU A 56 3.29 -14.98 -23.49
CA LEU A 56 3.77 -16.00 -22.55
C LEU A 56 4.70 -15.40 -21.49
N TRP A 57 5.74 -14.67 -21.93
CA TRP A 57 6.74 -14.12 -21.00
C TRP A 57 6.18 -12.97 -20.16
N PHE A 58 5.34 -12.11 -20.75
CA PHE A 58 4.70 -11.02 -20.03
C PHE A 58 3.74 -11.55 -18.97
N GLY A 59 2.82 -12.46 -19.32
CA GLY A 59 1.86 -13.03 -18.38
C GLY A 59 2.53 -13.83 -17.26
N GLY A 60 3.52 -14.67 -17.61
CA GLY A 60 4.28 -15.44 -16.63
C GLY A 60 5.11 -14.55 -15.70
N GLY A 61 5.82 -13.56 -16.26
CA GLY A 61 6.60 -12.60 -15.51
C GLY A 61 5.76 -11.72 -14.58
N LEU A 62 4.57 -11.27 -15.04
CA LEU A 62 3.64 -10.49 -14.24
C LEU A 62 3.14 -11.27 -13.02
N LEU A 63 2.68 -12.51 -13.21
CA LEU A 63 2.17 -13.36 -12.12
C LEU A 63 3.28 -13.71 -11.12
N LEU A 64 4.48 -14.08 -11.60
CA LEU A 64 5.62 -14.37 -10.72
C LEU A 64 6.08 -13.13 -9.95
N GLY A 65 6.21 -11.99 -10.63
CA GLY A 65 6.65 -10.73 -10.04
C GLY A 65 5.70 -10.23 -8.96
N LEU A 66 4.39 -10.25 -9.24
CA LEU A 66 3.37 -9.89 -8.24
C LEU A 66 3.29 -10.90 -7.10
N GLY A 67 3.42 -12.20 -7.39
CA GLY A 67 3.50 -13.24 -6.36
C GLY A 67 4.66 -13.04 -5.39
N LEU A 68 5.84 -12.71 -5.91
CA LEU A 68 7.01 -12.37 -5.10
C LEU A 68 6.76 -11.09 -4.29
N LEU A 69 6.24 -10.03 -4.93
CA LEU A 69 5.93 -8.76 -4.27
C LEU A 69 4.98 -8.94 -3.08
N PHE A 70 3.83 -9.58 -3.29
CA PHE A 70 2.84 -9.78 -2.22
C PHE A 70 3.36 -10.68 -1.10
N THR A 71 4.21 -11.67 -1.43
CA THR A 71 4.84 -12.54 -0.42
C THR A 71 5.84 -11.76 0.42
N VAL A 72 6.69 -10.91 -0.20
CA VAL A 72 7.62 -10.03 0.52
C VAL A 72 6.87 -9.01 1.38
N LEU A 73 5.82 -8.37 0.85
CA LEU A 73 4.99 -7.43 1.62
C LEU A 73 4.35 -8.12 2.84
N THR A 74 3.90 -9.37 2.68
CA THR A 74 3.31 -10.15 3.76
C THR A 74 4.34 -10.51 4.83
N LEU A 75 5.58 -10.87 4.44
CA LEU A 75 6.69 -11.12 5.34
C LEU A 75 7.06 -9.88 6.17
N VAL A 76 7.22 -8.73 5.50
CA VAL A 76 7.61 -7.47 6.15
C VAL A 76 6.52 -6.93 7.07
N SER A 77 5.24 -7.28 6.81
CA SER A 77 4.10 -6.81 7.60
C SER A 77 4.00 -7.43 9.02
N LYS A 78 4.73 -8.51 9.35
CA LYS A 78 4.68 -9.21 10.67
C LYS A 78 3.25 -9.53 11.17
N GLU A 79 3.08 -10.07 12.39
CA GLU A 79 1.76 -10.47 12.94
C GLU A 79 0.91 -9.23 13.26
N SER A 80 0.17 -8.76 12.27
CA SER A 80 -0.57 -7.51 12.36
C SER A 80 -1.77 -7.50 11.41
N SER A 81 -2.72 -6.58 11.60
CA SER A 81 -3.94 -6.50 10.78
C SER A 81 -3.66 -6.21 9.29
N GLY A 82 -2.52 -5.58 9.00
CA GLY A 82 -2.01 -5.33 7.64
C GLY A 82 -1.53 -6.55 6.90
N SER A 83 -0.90 -7.51 7.58
CA SER A 83 -0.50 -8.78 6.98
C SER A 83 -1.73 -9.54 6.48
N ARG A 84 -2.84 -9.43 7.21
CA ARG A 84 -4.14 -9.98 6.81
C ARG A 84 -4.72 -9.32 5.56
N LEU A 85 -4.70 -7.99 5.50
CA LEU A 85 -5.17 -7.25 4.32
C LEU A 85 -4.29 -7.54 3.10
N THR A 86 -2.97 -7.54 3.28
CA THR A 86 -2.00 -7.79 2.20
C THR A 86 -2.20 -9.17 1.61
N ALA A 87 -2.36 -10.19 2.46
CA ALA A 87 -2.58 -11.54 2.00
C ALA A 87 -3.93 -11.70 1.29
N ALA A 88 -5.00 -11.10 1.80
CA ALA A 88 -6.31 -11.09 1.16
C ALA A 88 -6.28 -10.42 -0.23
N VAL A 89 -5.69 -9.24 -0.32
CA VAL A 89 -5.54 -8.51 -1.58
C VAL A 89 -4.65 -9.29 -2.56
N GLY A 90 -3.54 -9.86 -2.09
CA GLY A 90 -2.64 -10.65 -2.91
C GLY A 90 -3.34 -11.90 -3.49
N ALA A 91 -4.03 -12.66 -2.65
CA ALA A 91 -4.77 -13.85 -3.07
C ALA A 91 -5.87 -13.52 -4.09
N GLY A 92 -6.64 -12.44 -3.86
CA GLY A 92 -7.64 -11.96 -4.83
C GLY A 92 -7.02 -11.52 -6.16
N THR A 93 -5.92 -10.77 -6.09
CA THR A 93 -5.18 -10.29 -7.28
C THR A 93 -4.68 -11.45 -8.14
N ALA A 94 -4.19 -12.53 -7.53
CA ALA A 94 -3.74 -13.71 -8.26
C ALA A 94 -4.84 -14.31 -9.15
N VAL A 95 -6.08 -14.37 -8.64
CA VAL A 95 -7.24 -14.87 -9.39
C VAL A 95 -7.71 -13.86 -10.43
N THR A 96 -7.83 -12.58 -10.05
CA THR A 96 -8.25 -11.49 -10.93
C THR A 96 -7.36 -11.37 -12.16
N LEU A 97 -6.06 -11.62 -12.04
CA LEU A 97 -5.11 -11.57 -13.16
C LEU A 97 -4.88 -12.93 -13.83
N GLY A 98 -4.80 -14.02 -13.05
CA GLY A 98 -4.56 -15.36 -13.59
C GLY A 98 -5.70 -15.85 -14.48
N TYR A 99 -6.95 -15.59 -14.06
CA TYR A 99 -8.14 -15.98 -14.82
C TYR A 99 -8.17 -15.43 -16.25
N PRO A 100 -8.12 -14.10 -16.48
CA PRO A 100 -8.16 -13.56 -17.83
C PRO A 100 -6.94 -13.96 -18.65
N LEU A 101 -5.74 -14.09 -18.04
CA LEU A 101 -4.55 -14.56 -18.76
C LEU A 101 -4.72 -15.98 -19.30
N ILE A 102 -5.26 -16.90 -18.49
CA ILE A 102 -5.57 -18.26 -18.92
C ILE A 102 -6.65 -18.25 -19.99
N LEU A 103 -7.72 -17.47 -19.77
CA LEU A 103 -8.84 -17.40 -20.70
C LEU A 103 -8.41 -16.87 -22.07
N THR A 104 -7.56 -15.85 -22.12
CA THR A 104 -6.95 -15.33 -23.35
C THR A 104 -6.26 -16.43 -24.17
N VAL A 105 -5.56 -17.36 -23.52
CA VAL A 105 -4.95 -18.51 -24.22
C VAL A 105 -6.02 -19.42 -24.80
N LEU A 106 -7.04 -19.74 -24.00
CA LEU A 106 -8.09 -20.68 -24.39
C LEU A 106 -8.93 -20.15 -25.57
N VAL A 107 -9.28 -18.86 -25.58
CA VAL A 107 -10.09 -18.26 -26.66
C VAL A 107 -9.32 -18.03 -27.96
N ASN A 108 -7.99 -17.93 -27.89
CA ASN A 108 -7.15 -17.84 -29.08
C ASN A 108 -6.75 -19.22 -29.64
N ARG A 109 -7.05 -20.30 -28.91
CA ARG A 109 -6.66 -21.66 -29.30
C ARG A 109 -7.43 -22.08 -30.55
N ASP A 110 -6.72 -22.62 -31.53
CA ASP A 110 -7.28 -23.12 -32.80
C ASP A 110 -7.95 -22.06 -33.68
N VAL A 111 -7.69 -20.78 -33.40
CA VAL A 111 -8.19 -19.66 -34.20
C VAL A 111 -7.17 -19.32 -35.29
N GLN A 112 -7.65 -19.15 -36.53
CA GLN A 112 -6.81 -18.80 -37.68
C GLN A 112 -6.49 -17.30 -37.70
N ASP A 113 -7.51 -16.45 -37.58
CA ASP A 113 -7.36 -14.99 -37.45
C ASP A 113 -7.69 -14.55 -36.02
N PRO A 114 -6.72 -14.01 -35.25
CA PRO A 114 -6.97 -13.46 -33.93
C PRO A 114 -8.08 -12.40 -33.87
N ALA A 115 -8.37 -11.71 -34.98
CA ALA A 115 -9.45 -10.72 -35.05
C ALA A 115 -10.86 -11.33 -34.90
N ASP A 116 -11.00 -12.63 -35.18
CA ASP A 116 -12.25 -13.37 -35.02
C ASP A 116 -12.53 -13.76 -33.56
N VAL A 117 -11.57 -13.57 -32.66
CA VAL A 117 -11.73 -13.91 -31.24
C VAL A 117 -12.72 -12.96 -30.58
N GLN A 118 -13.69 -13.54 -29.90
CA GLN A 118 -14.69 -12.82 -29.12
C GLN A 118 -14.57 -13.20 -27.64
N LEU A 119 -14.52 -12.20 -26.77
CA LEU A 119 -14.50 -12.37 -25.33
C LEU A 119 -15.66 -11.60 -24.70
N PRO A 120 -16.77 -12.28 -24.36
CA PRO A 120 -17.93 -11.63 -23.77
C PRO A 120 -17.61 -10.90 -22.45
N MET A 121 -18.14 -9.68 -22.29
CA MET A 121 -17.83 -8.82 -21.14
C MET A 121 -18.29 -9.34 -19.77
N TRP A 122 -19.15 -10.36 -19.71
CA TRP A 122 -19.53 -10.99 -18.44
C TRP A 122 -18.34 -11.63 -17.72
N HIS A 123 -17.25 -11.96 -18.44
CA HIS A 123 -15.99 -12.41 -17.84
C HIS A 123 -15.37 -11.37 -16.89
N VAL A 124 -15.64 -10.07 -17.09
CA VAL A 124 -15.25 -9.00 -16.16
C VAL A 124 -15.97 -9.15 -14.82
N ALA A 125 -17.26 -9.48 -14.83
CA ALA A 125 -17.99 -9.75 -13.59
C ALA A 125 -17.41 -10.99 -12.89
N VAL A 126 -17.10 -12.05 -13.64
CA VAL A 126 -16.54 -13.29 -13.08
C VAL A 126 -15.17 -13.07 -12.46
N LEU A 127 -14.24 -12.38 -13.13
CA LEU A 127 -12.90 -12.14 -12.57
C LEU A 127 -12.93 -11.25 -11.32
N LEU A 128 -13.85 -10.27 -11.27
CA LEU A 128 -14.01 -9.39 -10.11
C LEU A 128 -14.64 -10.15 -8.94
N LEU A 129 -15.72 -10.89 -9.18
CA LEU A 129 -16.40 -11.68 -8.14
C LEU A 129 -15.50 -12.80 -7.60
N ALA A 130 -14.79 -13.52 -8.49
CA ALA A 130 -13.85 -14.56 -8.09
C ALA A 130 -12.67 -14.00 -7.30
N GLY A 131 -12.13 -12.85 -7.71
CA GLY A 131 -11.08 -12.14 -6.98
C GLY A 131 -11.52 -11.70 -5.58
N VAL A 132 -12.70 -11.08 -5.48
CA VAL A 132 -13.28 -10.66 -4.19
C VAL A 132 -13.57 -11.85 -3.29
N ALA A 133 -14.18 -12.92 -3.82
CA ALA A 133 -14.47 -14.13 -3.06
C ALA A 133 -13.19 -14.78 -2.53
N THR A 134 -12.15 -14.87 -3.35
CA THR A 134 -10.84 -15.44 -2.96
C THR A 134 -10.17 -14.57 -1.90
N GLY A 135 -10.18 -13.25 -2.06
CA GLY A 135 -9.65 -12.32 -1.07
C GLY A 135 -10.41 -12.38 0.25
N ALA A 136 -11.74 -12.49 0.22
CA ALA A 136 -12.58 -12.65 1.39
C ALA A 136 -12.32 -13.99 2.11
N LEU A 137 -12.14 -15.07 1.37
CA LEU A 137 -11.77 -16.37 1.91
C LEU A 137 -10.39 -16.33 2.59
N ALA A 138 -9.38 -15.77 1.92
CA ALA A 138 -8.06 -15.59 2.49
C ALA A 138 -8.10 -14.70 3.75
N TRP A 139 -8.90 -13.63 3.73
CA TRP A 139 -9.15 -12.80 4.91
C TRP A 139 -9.77 -13.60 6.04
N TRP A 140 -10.80 -14.41 5.79
CA TRP A 140 -11.50 -15.21 6.80
C TRP A 140 -10.61 -16.29 7.43
N LEU A 141 -9.78 -16.96 6.62
CA LEU A 141 -8.83 -17.98 7.08
C LEU A 141 -7.72 -17.43 8.00
N MET A 142 -7.52 -16.12 8.02
CA MET A 142 -6.54 -15.45 8.86
C MET A 142 -7.18 -14.94 10.15
N SER A 143 -6.66 -15.39 11.30
CA SER A 143 -7.03 -14.85 12.61
C SER A 143 -6.59 -13.39 12.75
N ALA A 144 -7.46 -12.53 13.29
CA ALA A 144 -7.04 -11.20 13.76
C ALA A 144 -5.98 -11.38 14.87
N GLY A 145 -4.81 -10.76 14.69
CA GLY A 145 -3.75 -10.83 15.69
C GLY A 145 -4.16 -10.16 17.02
N PRO A 146 -3.45 -10.45 18.12
CA PRO A 146 -3.68 -9.79 19.40
C PRO A 146 -3.62 -8.27 19.26
N ARG A 147 -4.54 -7.55 19.89
CA ARG A 147 -4.50 -6.09 19.95
C ARG A 147 -3.28 -5.67 20.78
N PRO A 148 -2.44 -4.74 20.32
CA PRO A 148 -1.33 -4.25 21.12
C PRO A 148 -1.83 -3.74 22.47
N ALA A 149 -1.14 -4.11 23.55
CA ALA A 149 -1.41 -3.58 24.88
C ALA A 149 -1.19 -2.05 24.89
N PRO A 150 -1.92 -1.29 25.71
CA PRO A 150 -1.64 0.13 25.91
C PRO A 150 -0.20 0.31 26.38
N ALA A 151 0.56 1.19 25.73
CA ALA A 151 1.89 1.55 26.20
C ALA A 151 1.79 2.30 27.54
N PRO A 152 2.78 2.14 28.44
CA PRO A 152 2.85 2.94 29.65
C PRO A 152 2.94 4.44 29.31
N PRO A 153 2.38 5.33 30.14
CA PRO A 153 2.43 6.76 29.90
C PRO A 153 3.88 7.27 29.88
N THR A 154 4.21 8.12 28.92
CA THR A 154 5.53 8.75 28.84
C THR A 154 5.62 9.89 29.87
N PRO A 155 6.62 9.90 30.76
CA PRO A 155 6.80 10.98 31.74
C PRO A 155 6.87 12.36 31.06
N SER A 156 6.31 13.38 31.69
CA SER A 156 6.41 14.76 31.21
C SER A 156 7.82 15.31 31.40
N LEU A 157 8.33 16.03 30.40
CA LEU A 157 9.55 16.82 30.53
C LEU A 157 9.25 18.01 31.47
N PRO A 158 9.99 18.17 32.59
CA PRO A 158 9.82 19.34 33.43
C PRO A 158 10.27 20.58 32.66
N LEU A 159 9.41 21.60 32.60
CA LEU A 159 9.70 22.88 31.96
C LEU A 159 9.71 23.94 33.05
N ALA A 160 10.80 24.70 33.17
CA ALA A 160 10.88 25.81 34.10
C ALA A 160 9.91 26.93 33.70
N GLU A 161 9.60 27.80 34.67
CA GLU A 161 8.80 28.98 34.40
C GLU A 161 9.50 29.86 33.35
N GLY A 162 8.75 30.35 32.36
CA GLY A 162 9.30 31.12 31.23
C GLY A 162 9.97 30.28 30.13
N GLU A 163 10.39 29.05 30.40
CA GLU A 163 11.13 28.21 29.45
C GLU A 163 10.33 27.93 28.16
N ALA A 164 10.98 28.09 27.01
CA ALA A 164 10.43 27.82 25.69
C ALA A 164 11.19 26.66 25.06
N ALA A 165 10.48 25.58 24.76
CA ALA A 165 11.05 24.41 24.09
C ALA A 165 10.27 24.11 22.81
N VAL A 166 11.01 23.71 21.78
CA VAL A 166 10.48 23.25 20.49
C VAL A 166 11.22 21.98 20.12
N TRP A 167 10.48 20.97 19.71
CA TRP A 167 11.02 19.74 19.15
C TRP A 167 10.56 19.61 17.70
N SER A 168 11.46 19.21 16.79
CA SER A 168 11.11 19.01 15.39
C SER A 168 11.96 17.93 14.75
N ARG A 169 11.34 17.03 14.00
CA ARG A 169 12.03 16.01 13.20
C ARG A 169 11.40 15.87 11.81
N THR A 170 12.23 15.59 10.82
CA THR A 170 11.79 15.30 9.45
C THR A 170 11.85 13.81 9.19
N MET A 171 10.78 13.26 8.63
CA MET A 171 10.64 11.85 8.28
C MET A 171 10.48 11.71 6.78
N ILE A 172 11.23 10.77 6.18
CA ILE A 172 11.13 10.43 4.76
C ILE A 172 10.83 8.94 4.64
N SER A 173 9.77 8.60 3.89
CA SER A 173 9.40 7.22 3.60
C SER A 173 10.10 6.74 2.34
N ARG A 174 11.11 5.86 2.49
CA ARG A 174 11.71 5.16 1.35
C ARG A 174 10.69 4.30 0.60
N ALA A 175 9.71 3.74 1.31
CA ALA A 175 8.65 2.92 0.73
C ALA A 175 7.69 3.70 -0.18
N LEU A 176 7.58 5.02 0.00
CA LEU A 176 6.83 5.91 -0.90
C LEU A 176 7.75 6.56 -1.94
N LEU A 177 8.95 6.97 -1.52
CA LEU A 177 9.88 7.72 -2.36
C LEU A 177 10.46 6.86 -3.50
N LEU A 178 10.83 5.61 -3.23
CA LEU A 178 11.42 4.74 -4.26
C LEU A 178 10.43 4.38 -5.37
N PRO A 179 9.18 3.95 -5.09
CA PRO A 179 8.21 3.73 -6.16
C PRO A 179 7.84 5.01 -6.90
N ALA A 180 7.69 6.15 -6.21
CA ALA A 180 7.43 7.43 -6.86
C ALA A 180 8.58 7.82 -7.81
N GLY A 181 9.83 7.64 -7.37
CA GLY A 181 11.02 7.85 -8.19
C GLY A 181 11.09 6.92 -9.39
N ALA A 182 10.83 5.63 -9.20
CA ALA A 182 10.80 4.64 -10.28
C ALA A 182 9.73 4.97 -11.34
N VAL A 183 8.52 5.33 -10.90
CA VAL A 183 7.42 5.76 -11.78
C VAL A 183 7.82 7.02 -12.56
N THR A 184 8.42 8.01 -11.88
CA THR A 184 8.89 9.24 -12.53
C THR A 184 9.95 8.95 -13.60
N LEU A 185 10.95 8.13 -13.28
CA LEU A 185 12.02 7.74 -14.20
C LEU A 185 11.48 6.92 -15.38
N SER A 186 10.52 6.02 -15.13
CA SER A 186 9.85 5.27 -16.19
C SER A 186 9.07 6.19 -17.14
N GLY A 187 8.40 7.21 -16.59
CA GLY A 187 7.71 8.24 -17.37
C GLY A 187 8.69 9.00 -18.26
N LEU A 188 9.81 9.45 -17.71
CA LEU A 188 10.86 10.14 -18.47
C LEU A 188 11.40 9.27 -19.61
N PHE A 189 11.65 7.98 -19.35
CA PHE A 189 12.09 7.03 -20.36
C PHE A 189 11.06 6.86 -21.48
N VAL A 190 9.78 6.68 -21.15
CA VAL A 190 8.71 6.51 -22.14
C VAL A 190 8.48 7.80 -22.93
N VAL A 191 8.64 8.99 -22.33
CA VAL A 191 8.62 10.26 -23.08
C VAL A 191 9.74 10.33 -24.10
N ALA A 192 10.95 9.88 -23.74
CA ALA A 192 12.12 9.97 -24.61
C ALA A 192 12.13 8.93 -25.75
N PHE A 193 11.60 7.73 -25.52
CA PHE A 193 11.76 6.58 -26.42
C PHE A 193 10.46 5.90 -26.86
N GLY A 194 9.30 6.38 -26.40
CA GLY A 194 8.00 5.75 -26.64
C GLY A 194 6.86 6.75 -26.82
N PRO A 195 5.60 6.31 -26.63
CA PRO A 195 4.44 7.18 -26.74
C PRO A 195 4.44 8.24 -25.63
N TRP A 196 4.71 9.49 -25.99
CA TRP A 196 4.91 10.58 -25.03
C TRP A 196 3.72 10.81 -24.10
N GLN A 197 2.48 10.52 -24.54
CA GLN A 197 1.27 10.64 -23.71
C GLN A 197 1.30 9.69 -22.51
N ALA A 198 1.71 8.43 -22.72
CA ALA A 198 1.83 7.43 -21.67
C ALA A 198 2.99 7.76 -20.70
N GLY A 199 4.08 8.31 -21.25
CA GLY A 199 5.21 8.79 -20.46
C GLY A 199 4.86 9.99 -19.59
N LEU A 200 4.13 10.98 -20.14
CA LEU A 200 3.70 12.18 -19.43
C LEU A 200 2.80 11.84 -18.24
N LEU A 201 1.86 10.90 -18.41
CA LEU A 201 0.99 10.44 -17.33
C LEU A 201 1.80 9.86 -16.16
N SER A 202 2.75 8.98 -16.45
CA SER A 202 3.63 8.38 -15.44
C SER A 202 4.51 9.43 -14.76
N LEU A 203 5.06 10.37 -15.54
CA LEU A 203 5.89 11.46 -15.02
C LEU A 203 5.11 12.34 -14.05
N VAL A 204 3.91 12.80 -14.44
CA VAL A 204 3.03 13.62 -13.61
C VAL A 204 2.62 12.87 -12.34
N LEU A 205 2.27 11.59 -12.46
CA LEU A 205 1.90 10.75 -11.31
C LEU A 205 3.06 10.63 -10.31
N GLY A 206 4.25 10.27 -10.78
CA GLY A 206 5.43 10.11 -9.93
C GLY A 206 5.83 11.40 -9.22
N MET A 207 5.87 12.53 -9.95
CA MET A 207 6.17 13.84 -9.39
C MET A 207 5.13 14.29 -8.35
N THR A 208 3.85 14.02 -8.62
CA THR A 208 2.76 14.39 -7.69
C THR A 208 2.82 13.57 -6.40
N CYS A 209 3.26 12.31 -6.46
CA CYS A 209 3.39 11.46 -5.28
C CYS A 209 4.60 11.81 -4.39
N ALA A 210 5.70 12.32 -4.96
CA ALA A 210 6.95 12.54 -4.23
C ALA A 210 6.83 13.48 -2.99
N PRO A 211 6.10 14.61 -3.02
CA PRO A 211 5.89 15.47 -1.86
C PRO A 211 5.25 14.78 -0.65
N PHE A 212 4.46 13.71 -0.88
CA PHE A 212 3.79 12.96 0.18
C PHE A 212 4.71 11.94 0.86
N ALA A 213 5.92 11.73 0.34
CA ALA A 213 6.91 10.83 0.95
C ALA A 213 7.64 11.46 2.15
N GLY A 214 7.54 12.78 2.37
CA GLY A 214 8.24 13.50 3.42
C GLY A 214 7.32 14.35 4.29
N VAL A 215 7.46 14.24 5.62
CA VAL A 215 6.77 15.12 6.57
C VAL A 215 7.72 15.66 7.64
N ARG A 216 7.48 16.89 8.06
CA ARG A 216 8.06 17.49 9.26
C ARG A 216 7.05 17.43 10.38
N VAL A 217 7.48 16.88 11.50
CA VAL A 217 6.73 16.82 12.77
C VAL A 217 7.34 17.86 13.69
N THR A 218 6.50 18.73 14.25
CA THR A 218 6.91 19.79 15.18
C THR A 218 6.00 19.77 16.40
N VAL A 219 6.61 19.78 17.58
CA VAL A 219 5.93 19.95 18.87
C VAL A 219 6.41 21.27 19.47
N ASP A 220 5.47 22.17 19.73
CA ASP A 220 5.73 23.48 20.31
C ASP A 220 4.57 23.91 21.25
N ARG A 221 4.64 25.15 21.77
CA ARG A 221 3.59 25.72 22.63
C ARG A 221 2.19 25.76 22.01
N ARG A 222 2.06 25.67 20.68
CA ARG A 222 0.77 25.61 19.98
C ARG A 222 0.20 24.20 19.93
N GLY A 223 1.03 23.17 20.09
CA GLY A 223 0.66 21.75 20.11
C GLY A 223 1.49 20.93 19.14
N LEU A 224 0.83 19.99 18.44
CA LEU A 224 1.48 19.13 17.44
C LEU A 224 1.14 19.60 16.03
N THR A 225 2.16 19.80 15.19
CA THR A 225 2.01 20.08 13.76
C THR A 225 2.74 19.02 12.93
N VAL A 226 2.08 18.49 11.91
CA VAL A 226 2.65 17.62 10.89
C VAL A 226 2.35 18.22 9.52
N ALA A 227 3.40 18.62 8.80
CA ALA A 227 3.28 19.23 7.48
C ALA A 227 4.21 18.53 6.48
N SER A 228 3.90 18.58 5.19
CA SER A 228 4.85 18.08 4.19
C SER A 228 6.11 18.96 4.17
N THR A 229 7.23 18.39 3.74
CA THR A 229 8.50 19.13 3.64
C THR A 229 8.59 20.04 2.42
N VAL A 230 7.73 19.83 1.42
CA VAL A 230 7.79 20.50 0.11
C VAL A 230 6.61 21.44 -0.08
N LEU A 231 5.41 20.98 0.26
CA LEU A 231 4.16 21.73 0.14
C LEU A 231 3.69 22.22 1.51
N PRO A 232 3.20 23.48 1.62
CA PRO A 232 2.67 24.04 2.88
C PRO A 232 1.33 23.40 3.31
N ARG A 233 0.62 22.75 2.38
CA ARG A 233 -0.59 21.97 2.61
C ARG A 233 -0.55 20.67 1.79
N PRO A 234 -1.19 19.59 2.24
CA PRO A 234 -1.99 19.46 3.47
C PRO A 234 -1.15 19.44 4.76
N ARG A 235 -1.72 19.93 5.86
CA ARG A 235 -1.10 19.92 7.21
C ARG A 235 -2.09 19.37 8.25
N LEU A 236 -1.60 18.54 9.16
CA LEU A 236 -2.32 18.13 10.36
C LEU A 236 -1.83 18.98 11.52
N ALA A 237 -2.75 19.68 12.20
CA ALA A 237 -2.43 20.45 13.40
C ALA A 237 -3.39 20.04 14.52
N LEU A 238 -2.84 19.71 15.69
CA LEU A 238 -3.57 19.45 16.92
C LEU A 238 -3.23 20.56 17.92
N PRO A 239 -4.18 21.47 18.20
CA PRO A 239 -4.00 22.50 19.20
C PRO A 239 -3.73 21.90 20.58
N LEU A 240 -2.85 22.51 21.37
CA LEU A 240 -2.47 22.03 22.70
C LEU A 240 -3.69 21.80 23.61
N GLY A 241 -4.68 22.70 23.59
CA GLY A 241 -5.91 22.58 24.39
C GLY A 241 -6.84 21.42 23.99
N SER A 242 -6.59 20.75 22.86
CA SER A 242 -7.32 19.55 22.45
C SER A 242 -6.65 18.25 22.93
N ILE A 243 -5.42 18.34 23.46
CA ILE A 243 -4.56 17.20 23.77
C ILE A 243 -4.69 16.86 25.26
N VAL A 244 -4.93 15.58 25.54
CA VAL A 244 -5.05 15.04 26.91
C VAL A 244 -3.73 14.42 27.35
N SER A 245 -3.11 13.63 26.48
CA SER A 245 -1.86 12.93 26.79
C SER A 245 -1.13 12.52 25.52
N ALA A 246 0.18 12.37 25.61
CA ALA A 246 1.05 11.84 24.58
C ALA A 246 1.85 10.63 25.09
N SER A 247 2.12 9.68 24.22
CA SER A 247 2.91 8.49 24.51
C SER A 247 3.74 8.05 23.32
N SER A 248 4.95 7.57 23.57
CA SER A 248 5.76 6.84 22.59
C SER A 248 5.28 5.40 22.44
N ILE A 249 4.98 4.98 21.22
CA ILE A 249 4.50 3.63 20.91
C ILE A 249 5.27 3.02 19.73
N GLN A 250 5.25 1.69 19.63
CA GLN A 250 5.71 0.97 18.44
C GLN A 250 4.53 0.69 17.52
N VAL A 251 4.68 1.03 16.24
CA VAL A 251 3.63 0.90 15.22
C VAL A 251 4.15 0.12 14.03
N ASN A 252 3.36 -0.81 13.53
CA ASN A 252 3.57 -1.43 12.23
C ASN A 252 2.74 -0.70 11.17
N ALA A 253 3.37 -0.14 10.14
CA ALA A 253 2.69 0.69 9.16
C ALA A 253 1.65 -0.07 8.35
N MET A 254 2.05 -1.20 7.78
CA MET A 254 1.12 -2.13 7.15
C MET A 254 0.14 -2.63 8.21
N GLY A 255 0.66 -3.03 9.34
CA GLY A 255 -0.05 -3.78 10.36
C GLY A 255 -1.20 -3.10 11.07
N ASP A 256 -0.96 -1.92 11.60
CA ASP A 256 -1.93 -1.21 12.44
C ASP A 256 -2.80 -0.27 11.60
N PHE A 257 -2.28 0.18 10.46
CA PHE A 257 -2.92 1.20 9.63
C PHE A 257 -3.31 0.72 8.22
N GLY A 258 -2.77 -0.38 7.73
CA GLY A 258 -3.07 -0.92 6.40
C GLY A 258 -2.20 -0.32 5.29
N GLY A 259 -1.09 0.34 5.64
CA GLY A 259 -0.13 0.90 4.68
C GLY A 259 0.38 2.28 5.07
N TRP A 260 1.20 2.85 4.20
CA TRP A 260 1.86 4.14 4.40
C TRP A 260 0.97 5.32 4.00
N GLY A 261 1.28 6.51 4.51
CA GLY A 261 0.57 7.76 4.25
C GLY A 261 -0.38 8.18 5.36
N TYR A 262 -1.34 9.04 5.02
CA TYR A 262 -2.40 9.48 5.95
C TYR A 262 -3.52 8.44 6.00
N ARG A 263 -3.88 7.98 7.20
CA ARG A 263 -4.79 6.85 7.41
C ARG A 263 -5.86 7.21 8.42
N ILE A 264 -7.11 6.89 8.09
CA ILE A 264 -8.27 7.13 8.96
C ILE A 264 -8.87 5.78 9.36
N ARG A 265 -9.06 5.59 10.67
CA ARG A 265 -9.81 4.50 11.30
C ARG A 265 -10.86 5.13 12.23
N PRO A 266 -11.91 4.38 12.65
CA PRO A 266 -12.99 4.94 13.47
C PRO A 266 -12.51 5.78 14.67
N ASN A 267 -11.52 5.27 15.42
CA ASN A 267 -10.98 5.92 16.63
C ASN A 267 -9.50 6.31 16.54
N ARG A 268 -8.84 6.11 15.38
CA ARG A 268 -7.42 6.41 15.20
C ARG A 268 -7.18 7.11 13.87
N ARG A 269 -6.34 8.13 13.87
CA ARG A 269 -5.81 8.76 12.65
C ARG A 269 -4.30 8.66 12.66
N GLY A 270 -3.69 8.36 11.53
CA GLY A 270 -2.27 8.07 11.44
C GLY A 270 -1.60 8.83 10.32
N VAL A 271 -0.46 9.49 10.58
CA VAL A 271 0.52 9.83 9.54
C VAL A 271 1.66 8.82 9.66
N VAL A 272 1.67 7.84 8.78
CA VAL A 272 2.50 6.64 8.91
C VAL A 272 3.42 6.53 7.71
N LEU A 273 4.69 6.91 7.89
CA LEU A 273 5.70 6.89 6.84
C LEU A 273 6.65 5.68 6.94
N ARG A 274 6.78 5.07 8.12
CA ARG A 274 7.55 3.85 8.35
C ARG A 274 6.96 3.02 9.49
N SER A 275 7.31 1.74 9.55
CA SER A 275 7.11 0.97 10.79
C SER A 275 8.16 1.36 11.84
N GLY A 276 7.86 1.14 13.11
CA GLY A 276 8.73 1.39 14.26
C GLY A 276 8.14 2.44 15.20
N GLU A 277 9.03 3.23 15.82
CA GLU A 277 8.66 4.24 16.80
C GLU A 277 7.69 5.29 16.24
N ALA A 278 6.68 5.66 17.02
CA ALA A 278 5.66 6.63 16.69
C ALA A 278 5.14 7.39 17.93
N LEU A 279 4.83 8.67 17.74
CA LEU A 279 4.15 9.52 18.70
C LEU A 279 2.64 9.26 18.63
N SER A 280 2.03 8.82 19.73
CA SER A 280 0.59 8.74 19.90
C SER A 280 0.09 9.89 20.78
N VAL A 281 -0.92 10.62 20.29
CA VAL A 281 -1.54 11.76 20.96
C VAL A 281 -3.02 11.49 21.12
N ARG A 282 -3.49 11.49 22.37
CA ARG A 282 -4.91 11.34 22.72
C ARG A 282 -5.53 12.72 22.86
N THR A 283 -6.69 12.90 22.23
CA THR A 283 -7.44 14.15 22.32
C THR A 283 -8.67 14.03 23.22
N VAL A 284 -9.24 15.17 23.62
CA VAL A 284 -10.44 15.28 24.47
C VAL A 284 -11.62 14.52 23.83
N GLY A 285 -11.73 14.54 22.50
CA GLY A 285 -12.74 13.79 21.74
C GLY A 285 -12.52 12.27 21.69
N LYS A 286 -11.71 11.69 22.59
CA LYS A 286 -11.36 10.26 22.67
C LYS A 286 -10.74 9.69 21.39
N ARG A 287 -10.21 10.55 20.51
CA ARG A 287 -9.54 10.14 19.27
C ARG A 287 -8.04 10.08 19.49
N GLU A 288 -7.40 9.08 18.91
CA GLU A 288 -5.96 8.91 18.94
C GLU A 288 -5.35 9.36 17.60
N TYR A 289 -4.31 10.18 17.65
CA TYR A 289 -3.52 10.60 16.50
C TYR A 289 -2.12 10.02 16.61
N VAL A 290 -1.70 9.26 15.61
CA VAL A 290 -0.44 8.54 15.62
C VAL A 290 0.44 9.07 14.50
N VAL A 291 1.68 9.41 14.80
CA VAL A 291 2.63 9.95 13.83
C VAL A 291 3.94 9.19 13.96
N THR A 292 4.32 8.45 12.92
CA THR A 292 5.58 7.71 12.93
C THR A 292 6.73 8.69 12.83
N VAL A 293 7.58 8.72 13.85
CA VAL A 293 8.69 9.67 13.96
C VAL A 293 9.74 9.04 14.86
N ASP A 294 11.02 9.29 14.58
CA ASP A 294 12.05 8.88 15.53
C ASP A 294 12.06 9.82 16.73
N ASP A 295 12.60 9.38 17.87
CA ASP A 295 12.65 10.20 19.09
C ASP A 295 11.26 10.69 19.54
N SER A 296 10.26 9.82 19.36
CA SER A 296 8.89 10.08 19.77
C SER A 296 8.74 10.17 21.30
N THR A 297 9.68 9.57 22.03
CA THR A 297 9.75 9.65 23.50
C THR A 297 9.99 11.08 23.96
N THR A 298 10.98 11.78 23.40
CA THR A 298 11.23 13.19 23.71
C THR A 298 10.08 14.09 23.25
N ALA A 299 9.51 13.81 22.07
CA ALA A 299 8.34 14.54 21.58
C ALA A 299 7.13 14.39 22.51
N ALA A 300 6.86 13.17 23.00
CA ALA A 300 5.77 12.88 23.94
C ALA A 300 6.02 13.53 25.31
N ALA A 301 7.25 13.44 25.82
CA ALA A 301 7.62 14.06 27.08
C ALA A 301 7.44 15.58 27.05
N LEU A 302 7.91 16.24 25.98
CA LEU A 302 7.71 17.68 25.78
C LEU A 302 6.23 18.04 25.68
N LEU A 303 5.45 17.28 24.90
CA LEU A 303 4.03 17.55 24.71
C LEU A 303 3.25 17.41 26.03
N ASN A 304 3.57 16.39 26.84
CA ASN A 304 2.99 16.22 28.18
C ASN A 304 3.39 17.35 29.14
N GLY A 305 4.65 17.79 29.11
CA GLY A 305 5.10 18.95 29.89
C GLY A 305 4.36 20.23 29.54
N LEU A 306 4.12 20.48 28.25
CA LEU A 306 3.34 21.62 27.78
C LEU A 306 1.85 21.54 28.19
N VAL A 307 1.25 20.34 28.16
CA VAL A 307 -0.13 20.12 28.62
C VAL A 307 -0.24 20.37 30.13
N ASN A 308 0.65 19.81 30.94
CA ASN A 308 0.63 19.99 32.40
C ASN A 308 0.73 21.48 32.78
N ARG A 309 1.68 22.20 32.17
CA ARG A 309 1.86 23.64 32.41
C ARG A 309 0.64 24.48 32.01
N ARG A 310 -0.14 24.05 31.00
CA ARG A 310 -1.39 24.71 30.64
C ARG A 310 -2.45 24.50 31.71
N VAL A 311 -2.59 23.26 32.20
CA VAL A 311 -3.57 22.90 33.24
C VAL A 311 -3.25 23.62 34.55
N GLU A 312 -1.98 23.78 34.92
CA GLU A 312 -1.58 24.54 36.12
C GLU A 312 -1.87 26.05 36.05
N ARG A 313 -2.10 26.59 34.84
CA ARG A 313 -2.37 28.02 34.60
C ARG A 313 -3.85 28.35 34.43
N GLU A 314 -4.71 27.33 34.29
CA GLU A 314 -6.18 27.45 34.20
C GLU A 314 -6.82 27.29 35.58
#